data_AF-A0A6B3F3U4-F1
#
_entry.id   AF-A0A6B3F3U4-F1
#
_cell.length_a   1.000
_cell.length_b   1.000
_cell.length_c   1.000
_cell.angle_alpha   90.00
_cell.angle_beta   90.00
_cell.angle_gamma   90.00
#
_symmetry.space_group_name_H-M   'P 1'
#
loop_
_entity.id
_entity.type
_entity.pdbx_description
1 polymer ?
#
loop_
_entity_poly.entity_id
_entity_poly.type
_entity_poly.pdbx_seq_one_letter_code
_entity_poly.pdbx_strand_id
1 'polypeptide(L)'
;CCAAVRSRGRFWLADRPDTLLHWDAAGGALCVEAAGPWLRGLPEAAWELVPPLRRAAAALDWDPEHGDREQHLVFTSPDLDREAIAAVLASCVLTDAEMARGTEAWKEFPAAFDQFLDPVH
;
A
#
# COMPACT_ATOMS: atom_id res chain seq x y z
N CYS A 1 22.39 19.78 -10.90
CA CYS A 1 20.91 19.74 -10.87
C CYS A 1 20.49 18.97 -9.64
N CYS A 2 19.77 19.59 -8.70
CA CYS A 2 19.13 18.85 -7.61
C CYS A 2 17.94 18.09 -8.21
N ALA A 3 18.17 16.88 -8.70
CA ALA A 3 17.06 16.02 -9.09
C ALA A 3 16.34 15.62 -7.80
N ALA A 4 15.14 16.17 -7.58
CA ALA A 4 14.33 15.82 -6.43
C ALA A 4 14.04 14.32 -6.43
N VAL A 5 14.06 13.71 -5.24
CA VAL A 5 13.58 12.34 -5.06
C VAL A 5 12.12 12.27 -5.48
N ARG A 6 11.79 11.29 -6.32
CA ARG A 6 10.42 10.91 -6.63
C ARG A 6 10.15 9.51 -6.10
N SER A 7 8.97 9.28 -5.55
CA SER A 7 8.48 7.93 -5.30
C SER A 7 7.01 7.77 -5.62
N ARG A 8 6.62 6.55 -5.99
CA ARG A 8 5.24 6.22 -6.36
C ARG A 8 4.94 4.76 -6.07
N GLY A 9 3.69 4.40 -5.93
CA GLY A 9 3.30 3.00 -5.85
C GLY A 9 2.00 2.75 -5.11
N ARG A 10 1.78 1.50 -4.73
CA ARG A 10 0.63 1.07 -3.94
C ARG A 10 1.11 0.40 -2.67
N PHE A 11 0.35 0.52 -1.60
CA PHE A 11 0.73 -0.05 -0.32
C PHE A 11 -0.50 -0.48 0.47
N TRP A 12 -0.30 -1.48 1.32
CA TRP A 12 -1.32 -2.03 2.20
C TRP A 12 -1.12 -1.50 3.61
N LEU A 13 -2.17 -0.92 4.20
CA LEU A 13 -2.11 -0.32 5.52
C LEU A 13 -2.97 -1.10 6.51
N ALA A 14 -2.39 -1.41 7.66
CA ALA A 14 -2.98 -2.33 8.64
C ALA A 14 -4.31 -1.84 9.22
N ASP A 15 -4.41 -0.54 9.53
CA ASP A 15 -5.64 0.08 10.07
C ASP A 15 -6.76 0.23 9.00
N ARG A 16 -6.41 0.06 7.72
CA ARG A 16 -7.32 0.13 6.56
C ARG A 16 -7.16 -1.11 5.67
N PRO A 17 -7.37 -2.33 6.19
CA PRO A 17 -6.93 -3.56 5.54
C PRO A 17 -7.66 -3.87 4.22
N ASP A 18 -8.82 -3.25 4.00
CA ASP A 18 -9.65 -3.43 2.81
C ASP A 18 -9.46 -2.33 1.75
N THR A 19 -8.65 -1.31 2.03
CA THR A 19 -8.41 -0.20 1.11
C THR A 19 -7.04 -0.33 0.43
N LEU A 20 -7.03 -0.28 -0.90
CA LEU A 20 -5.82 -0.13 -1.69
C LEU A 20 -5.42 1.35 -1.69
N LEU A 21 -4.24 1.66 -1.16
CA LEU A 21 -3.74 3.03 -1.11
C LEU A 21 -2.70 3.27 -2.21
N HIS A 22 -2.79 4.43 -2.84
CA HIS A 22 -1.83 4.93 -3.81
C HIS A 22 -0.93 5.97 -3.13
N TRP A 23 0.37 5.90 -3.43
CA TRP A 23 1.42 6.80 -2.98
C TRP A 23 1.98 7.55 -4.20
N ASP A 24 2.06 8.88 -4.14
CA ASP A 24 2.85 9.70 -5.08
C ASP A 24 3.57 10.81 -4.31
N ALA A 25 4.90 10.82 -4.38
CA ALA A 25 5.73 11.82 -3.72
C ALA A 25 6.74 12.40 -4.69
N ALA A 26 6.89 13.72 -4.68
CA ALA A 26 7.86 14.43 -5.49
C ALA A 26 8.23 15.77 -4.83
N GLY A 27 9.51 16.10 -4.78
CA GLY A 27 9.97 17.43 -4.36
C GLY A 27 9.57 17.80 -2.92
N GLY A 28 9.44 16.80 -2.03
CA GLY A 28 9.05 16.99 -0.63
C GLY A 28 7.53 17.01 -0.39
N ALA A 29 6.71 16.99 -1.45
CA ALA A 29 5.27 16.77 -1.33
C ALA A 29 4.97 15.27 -1.34
N LEU A 30 3.99 14.84 -0.54
CA LEU A 30 3.44 13.49 -0.51
C LEU A 30 1.92 13.58 -0.69
N CYS A 31 1.39 12.82 -1.64
CA CYS A 31 -0.03 12.54 -1.79
C CYS A 31 -0.27 11.05 -1.51
N VAL A 32 -1.28 10.78 -0.69
CA VAL A 32 -1.78 9.42 -0.43
C VAL A 32 -3.27 9.42 -0.70
N GLU A 33 -3.74 8.47 -1.51
CA GLU A 33 -5.13 8.44 -1.96
C GLU A 33 -5.69 7.01 -1.88
N ALA A 34 -6.98 6.89 -1.58
CA ALA A 34 -7.69 5.62 -1.71
C ALA A 34 -7.96 5.33 -3.20
N ALA A 35 -7.48 4.18 -3.68
CA ALA A 35 -7.65 3.71 -5.06
C ALA A 35 -8.67 2.57 -5.18
N GLY A 36 -9.63 2.54 -4.24
CA GLY A 36 -10.67 1.53 -4.12
C GLY A 36 -10.26 0.30 -3.31
N PRO A 37 -11.10 -0.75 -3.30
CA PRO A 37 -10.80 -1.96 -2.55
C PRO A 37 -9.74 -2.83 -3.25
N TRP A 38 -9.07 -3.67 -2.47
CA TRP A 38 -8.29 -4.79 -3.00
C TRP A 38 -9.19 -5.78 -3.74
N LEU A 39 -8.71 -6.39 -4.83
CA LEU A 39 -9.46 -7.38 -5.60
C LEU A 39 -9.86 -8.58 -4.73
N ARG A 40 -8.99 -8.98 -3.79
CA ARG A 40 -9.30 -10.01 -2.78
C ARG A 40 -10.47 -9.65 -1.87
N GLY A 41 -10.72 -8.37 -1.64
CA GLY A 41 -11.84 -7.88 -0.84
C GLY A 41 -13.17 -7.80 -1.61
N LEU A 42 -13.15 -8.01 -2.93
CA LEU A 42 -14.33 -7.93 -3.77
C LEU A 42 -15.02 -9.30 -3.93
N PRO A 43 -16.38 -9.34 -3.95
CA PRO A 43 -17.11 -10.52 -4.40
C PRO A 43 -16.71 -10.88 -5.85
N GLU A 44 -16.65 -12.17 -6.17
CA GLU A 44 -16.23 -12.66 -7.49
C GLU A 44 -17.05 -12.04 -8.64
N ALA A 45 -18.35 -11.86 -8.44
CA ALA A 45 -19.23 -11.22 -9.42
C ALA A 45 -18.83 -9.76 -9.75
N ALA A 46 -18.13 -9.07 -8.85
CA ALA A 46 -17.63 -7.72 -9.09
C ALA A 46 -16.31 -7.68 -9.86
N TRP A 47 -15.62 -8.82 -10.03
CA TRP A 47 -14.33 -8.86 -10.71
C TRP A 47 -14.44 -8.47 -12.19
N GLU A 48 -15.53 -8.83 -12.86
CA GLU A 48 -15.74 -8.47 -14.27
C GLU A 48 -15.84 -6.95 -14.48
N LEU A 49 -16.26 -6.21 -13.45
CA LEU A 49 -16.34 -4.76 -13.46
C LEU A 49 -14.97 -4.09 -13.24
N VAL A 50 -13.97 -4.85 -12.77
CA VAL A 50 -12.60 -4.35 -12.58
C VAL A 50 -11.87 -4.33 -13.93
N PRO A 51 -11.20 -3.21 -14.27
CA PRO A 51 -10.46 -3.09 -15.52
C PRO A 51 -9.54 -4.30 -15.77
N PRO A 52 -9.54 -4.89 -16.98
CA PRO A 52 -8.76 -6.11 -17.26
C PRO A 52 -7.28 -6.00 -16.91
N LEU A 53 -6.68 -4.83 -17.13
CA LEU A 53 -5.29 -4.57 -16.79
C LEU A 53 -5.03 -4.63 -15.27
N ARG A 54 -5.96 -4.14 -14.44
CA ARG A 54 -5.85 -4.21 -12.97
C ARG A 54 -5.95 -5.65 -12.50
N ARG A 55 -6.87 -6.44 -13.07
CA ARG A 55 -6.99 -7.88 -12.76
C ARG A 55 -5.73 -8.65 -13.17
N ALA A 56 -5.20 -8.38 -14.36
CA ALA A 56 -3.97 -9.01 -14.83
C ALA A 56 -2.77 -8.64 -13.93
N ALA A 57 -2.64 -7.38 -13.52
CA ALA A 57 -1.59 -6.94 -12.60
C ALA A 57 -1.70 -7.61 -11.22
N ALA A 58 -2.92 -7.72 -10.68
CA ALA A 58 -3.17 -8.42 -9.41
C ALA A 58 -2.82 -9.92 -9.49
N ALA A 59 -3.00 -10.55 -10.65
CA ALA A 59 -2.73 -11.97 -10.83
C ALA A 59 -1.24 -12.34 -10.91
N LEU A 60 -0.34 -11.36 -11.15
CA LEU A 60 1.09 -11.63 -11.30
C LEU A 60 1.73 -12.06 -9.97
N ASP A 61 1.35 -11.41 -8.88
CA ASP A 61 1.94 -11.57 -7.55
C ASP A 61 0.88 -11.99 -6.53
N TRP A 62 -0.14 -12.72 -6.98
CA TRP A 62 -1.28 -13.11 -6.14
C TRP A 62 -0.86 -14.04 -5.00
N ASP A 63 -1.09 -13.60 -3.77
CA ASP A 63 -0.85 -14.39 -2.58
C ASP A 63 -2.06 -15.28 -2.22
N PRO A 64 -1.87 -16.58 -1.89
CA PRO A 64 -2.97 -17.47 -1.52
C PRO A 64 -3.79 -16.96 -0.31
N GLU A 65 -3.16 -16.32 0.66
CA GLU A 65 -3.78 -15.85 1.89
C GLU A 65 -4.31 -14.41 1.76
N HIS A 66 -3.50 -13.51 1.20
CA HIS A 66 -3.76 -12.08 1.19
C HIS A 66 -4.26 -11.55 -0.16
N GLY A 67 -4.17 -12.35 -1.22
CA GLY A 67 -4.59 -12.02 -2.58
C GLY A 67 -3.69 -10.98 -3.22
N ASP A 68 -4.26 -9.89 -3.73
CA ASP A 68 -3.49 -8.81 -4.37
C ASP A 68 -2.93 -7.78 -3.37
N ARG A 69 -3.08 -8.00 -2.07
CA ARG A 69 -2.59 -7.10 -1.02
C ARG A 69 -1.08 -7.19 -0.89
N GLU A 70 -0.39 -6.09 -1.16
CA GLU A 70 1.08 -6.06 -1.16
C GLU A 70 1.64 -4.66 -0.88
N GLN A 71 2.96 -4.60 -0.65
CA GLN A 71 3.74 -3.37 -0.61
C GLN A 71 4.53 -3.22 -1.91
N HIS A 72 4.17 -2.23 -2.73
CA HIS A 72 4.87 -1.97 -3.99
C HIS A 72 5.16 -0.47 -4.14
N LEU A 73 6.35 -0.05 -3.72
CA LEU A 73 6.82 1.32 -3.82
C LEU A 73 8.09 1.40 -4.66
N VAL A 74 8.17 2.40 -5.55
CA VAL A 74 9.32 2.69 -6.39
C VAL A 74 9.87 4.06 -6.02
N PHE A 75 11.17 4.14 -5.78
CA PHE A 75 11.90 5.38 -5.48
C PHE A 75 12.89 5.66 -6.60
N THR A 76 13.06 6.93 -6.97
CA THR A 76 13.94 7.36 -8.07
C THR A 76 14.60 8.68 -7.72
N SER A 77 15.93 8.66 -7.63
CA SER A 77 16.78 9.84 -7.46
C SER A 77 18.24 9.47 -7.81
N PRO A 78 19.08 10.43 -8.24
CA PRO A 78 20.53 10.25 -8.19
C PRO A 78 20.99 10.00 -6.76
N ASP A 79 21.99 9.13 -6.58
CA ASP A 79 22.63 8.86 -5.29
C ASP A 79 21.66 8.42 -4.18
N LEU A 80 20.58 7.73 -4.56
CA LEU A 80 19.59 7.19 -3.63
C LEU A 80 20.24 6.16 -2.68
N ASP A 81 20.17 6.42 -1.37
CA ASP A 81 20.56 5.43 -0.36
C ASP A 81 19.50 4.33 -0.26
N ARG A 82 19.66 3.30 -1.08
CA ARG A 82 18.74 2.16 -1.17
C ARG A 82 18.65 1.40 0.16
N GLU A 83 19.75 1.25 0.87
CA GLU A 83 19.79 0.45 2.11
C GLU A 83 19.06 1.18 3.23
N ALA A 84 19.30 2.49 3.38
CA ALA A 84 18.58 3.30 4.36
C ALA A 84 17.06 3.29 4.11
N ILE A 85 16.62 3.44 2.84
CA ILE A 85 15.19 3.40 2.51
C ILE A 85 14.60 2.02 2.80
N ALA A 86 15.28 0.95 2.41
CA ALA A 86 14.82 -0.41 2.67
C ALA A 86 14.71 -0.68 4.17
N ALA A 87 15.69 -0.23 4.98
CA ALA A 87 15.67 -0.39 6.43
C ALA A 87 14.51 0.36 7.08
N VAL A 88 14.23 1.60 6.65
CA VAL A 88 13.10 2.38 7.14
C VAL A 88 11.78 1.68 6.79
N LEU A 89 11.57 1.30 5.53
CA LEU A 89 10.34 0.62 5.12
C LEU A 89 10.15 -0.73 5.81
N ALA A 90 11.24 -1.50 5.99
CA ALA A 90 11.21 -2.77 6.71
C ALA A 90 10.90 -2.61 8.21
N SER A 91 11.14 -1.44 8.80
CA SER A 91 10.72 -1.17 10.18
C SER A 91 9.25 -0.80 10.32
N CYS A 92 8.56 -0.53 9.20
CA CYS A 92 7.14 -0.18 9.17
C CYS A 92 6.22 -1.37 8.92
N VAL A 93 6.74 -2.52 8.47
CA VAL A 93 5.91 -3.70 8.23
C VAL A 93 5.55 -4.37 9.55
N LEU A 94 4.35 -4.96 9.59
CA LEU A 94 3.91 -5.73 10.74
C LEU A 94 4.85 -6.90 11.01
N THR A 95 5.15 -7.13 12.28
CA THR A 95 5.80 -8.36 12.74
C THR A 95 4.87 -9.56 12.59
N ASP A 96 5.42 -10.78 12.60
CA ASP A 96 4.62 -12.02 12.54
C ASP A 96 3.57 -12.08 13.66
N ALA A 97 3.91 -11.58 14.85
CA ALA A 97 3.00 -11.53 15.99
C ALA A 97 1.85 -10.53 15.76
N GLU A 98 2.12 -9.37 15.15
CA GLU A 98 1.09 -8.40 14.78
C GLU A 98 0.23 -8.92 13.63
N MET A 99 0.83 -9.55 12.61
CA MET A 99 0.11 -10.19 11.52
C MET A 99 -0.87 -11.24 12.04
N ALA A 100 -0.46 -12.07 13.01
CA ALA A 100 -1.29 -13.11 13.61
C ALA A 100 -2.52 -12.57 14.38
N ARG A 101 -2.57 -11.27 14.73
CA ARG A 101 -3.74 -10.65 15.36
C ARG A 101 -4.93 -10.50 14.42
N GLY A 102 -4.68 -10.47 13.10
CA GLY A 102 -5.69 -10.36 12.07
C GLY A 102 -6.31 -8.97 11.91
N THR A 103 -7.06 -8.80 10.82
CA THR A 103 -7.54 -7.51 10.30
C THR A 103 -8.41 -6.72 11.28
N GLU A 104 -9.24 -7.39 12.08
CA GLU A 104 -10.09 -6.70 13.07
C GLU A 104 -9.26 -6.03 14.17
N ALA A 105 -8.20 -6.69 14.64
CA ALA A 105 -7.32 -6.12 15.65
C ALA A 105 -6.43 -5.01 15.09
N TRP A 106 -6.11 -5.05 13.79
CA TRP A 106 -5.29 -4.02 13.15
C TRP A 106 -6.00 -2.67 13.01
N LYS A 107 -7.34 -2.67 12.90
CA LYS A 107 -8.16 -1.44 12.86
C LYS A 107 -8.00 -0.57 14.12
N GLU A 108 -7.48 -1.14 15.21
CA GLU A 108 -7.17 -0.43 16.45
C GLU A 108 -5.77 0.20 16.47
N PHE A 109 -4.95 -0.02 15.43
CA PHE A 109 -3.62 0.57 15.34
C PHE A 109 -3.69 2.09 15.11
N PRO A 110 -2.63 2.84 15.48
CA PRO A 110 -2.60 4.27 15.27
C PRO A 110 -2.86 4.65 13.81
N ALA A 111 -3.80 5.56 13.59
CA ALA A 111 -4.23 6.01 12.28
C ALA A 111 -3.27 7.07 11.69
N ALA A 112 -2.01 6.68 11.48
CA ALA A 112 -0.91 7.58 11.12
C ALA A 112 -1.11 8.33 9.79
N PHE A 113 -1.99 7.82 8.91
CA PHE A 113 -2.28 8.39 7.60
C PHE A 113 -3.56 9.24 7.52
N ASP A 114 -4.27 9.46 8.64
CA ASP A 114 -5.51 10.26 8.67
C ASP A 114 -5.34 11.72 8.22
N GLN A 115 -4.12 12.27 8.31
CA GLN A 115 -3.85 13.61 7.78
C GLN A 115 -3.87 13.67 6.23
N PHE A 116 -3.73 12.52 5.57
CA PHE A 116 -3.71 12.39 4.11
C PHE A 116 -4.99 11.76 3.56
N LEU A 117 -5.74 11.04 4.39
CA LEU A 117 -6.89 10.23 4.01
C LEU A 117 -8.13 10.67 4.78
N ASP A 118 -9.31 10.46 4.21
CA ASP A 118 -10.54 10.60 4.97
C ASP A 118 -10.54 9.61 6.17
N PRO A 119 -11.10 10.02 7.34
CA PRO A 119 -11.21 9.15 8.50
C PRO A 119 -11.95 7.86 8.16
N VAL A 120 -11.50 6.73 8.70
CA VAL A 120 -12.25 5.47 8.62
C VAL A 120 -13.52 5.61 9.48
N HIS A 121 -14.69 5.48 8.88
CA HIS A 121 -15.98 5.42 9.58
C HIS A 121 -16.34 3.99 9.98
#